data_AF-A0ABD1NXP5-F1
#
_entry.id   AF-A0ABD1NXP5-F1
#
_cell.length_a   1.000
_cell.length_b   1.000
_cell.length_c   1.000
_cell.angle_alpha   90.00
_cell.angle_beta   90.00
_cell.angle_gamma   90.00
#
_symmetry.space_group_name_H-M   'P 1'
#
loop_
_entity.id
_entity.type
_entity.pdbx_description
1 polymer ?
#
loop_
_entity_poly.entity_id
_entity_poly.type
_entity_poly.pdbx_seq_one_letter_code
_entity_poly.pdbx_strand_id
1 'polypeptide(L)'
;MIMGDSAASACDKPGAVCRDQRFIGGDGIMFYFHGKKGMDFCLVSDVKLHINTHFIGKKSKKGGDFTWVESISVLFGPHQLYIGAKKVAKWKDSMDNMTSVEHGSFPK
;
A
#
# COMPACT_ATOMS: atom_id res chain seq x y z
N MET A 1 -3.27 8.31 -0.10
CA MET A 1 -3.80 7.32 -1.06
C MET A 1 -5.25 7.03 -0.70
N ILE A 2 -6.20 7.49 -1.51
CA ILE A 2 -7.54 6.88 -1.49
C ILE A 2 -7.51 5.89 -2.64
N MET A 3 -7.46 4.58 -2.36
CA MET A 3 -7.69 3.61 -3.43
C MET A 3 -9.16 3.78 -3.82
N GLY A 4 -9.37 4.41 -4.97
CA GLY A 4 -10.69 4.79 -5.46
C GLY A 4 -11.60 3.58 -5.63
N ASP A 5 -12.90 3.81 -5.47
CA ASP A 5 -13.93 2.83 -5.77
C ASP A 5 -13.83 2.39 -7.24
N SER A 6 -13.24 1.22 -7.48
CA SER A 6 -13.33 0.53 -8.77
C SER A 6 -14.60 -0.32 -8.76
N ALA A 7 -15.33 -0.32 -9.89
CA ALA A 7 -16.60 -1.03 -10.04
C ALA A 7 -16.50 -2.50 -9.58
N ALA A 8 -17.48 -2.94 -8.79
CA ALA A 8 -17.46 -4.13 -7.93
C ALA A 8 -17.20 -5.48 -8.63
N SER A 9 -17.24 -5.57 -9.96
CA SER A 9 -17.06 -6.83 -10.70
C SER A 9 -15.60 -7.18 -11.00
N ALA A 10 -14.64 -6.25 -10.84
CA ALA A 10 -13.22 -6.47 -11.16
C ALA A 10 -12.33 -6.75 -9.94
N CYS A 11 -12.95 -7.02 -8.79
CA CYS A 11 -12.38 -6.79 -7.46
C CYS A 11 -11.86 -8.04 -6.72
N ASP A 12 -12.17 -9.23 -7.21
CA ASP A 12 -11.84 -10.51 -6.57
C ASP A 12 -10.73 -11.24 -7.34
N LYS A 13 -9.64 -10.53 -7.61
CA LYS A 13 -8.45 -11.06 -8.28
C LYS A 13 -7.19 -10.58 -7.57
N PRO A 14 -6.08 -11.34 -7.62
CA PRO A 14 -4.80 -10.91 -7.05
C PRO A 14 -4.43 -9.49 -7.53
N GLY A 15 -4.04 -8.63 -6.59
CA GLY A 15 -3.67 -7.24 -6.87
C GLY A 15 -4.84 -6.27 -7.07
N ALA A 16 -6.09 -6.72 -7.10
CA ALA A 16 -7.24 -5.81 -7.07
C ALA A 16 -7.51 -5.33 -5.63
N VAL A 17 -7.70 -4.03 -5.46
CA VAL A 17 -8.09 -3.44 -4.18
C VAL A 17 -9.46 -2.82 -4.33
N CYS A 18 -10.46 -3.41 -3.68
CA CYS A 18 -11.81 -2.89 -3.66
C CYS A 18 -12.38 -2.95 -2.25
N ARG A 19 -12.74 -1.79 -1.72
CA ARG A 19 -13.20 -1.59 -0.33
C ARG A 19 -12.19 -2.18 0.67
N ASP A 20 -12.63 -2.52 1.89
CA ASP A 20 -11.80 -2.83 3.07
C ASP A 20 -10.53 -3.63 2.76
N GLN A 21 -9.43 -3.31 3.46
CA GLN A 21 -8.10 -3.87 3.20
C GLN A 21 -8.08 -5.40 3.38
N ARG A 22 -8.22 -6.09 2.25
CA ARG A 22 -8.08 -7.54 2.14
C ARG A 22 -6.88 -7.87 1.28
N PHE A 23 -6.23 -8.98 1.59
CA PHE A 23 -5.20 -9.58 0.77
C PHE A 23 -5.66 -10.96 0.31
N ILE A 24 -5.20 -11.36 -0.87
CA ILE A 24 -5.37 -12.71 -1.39
C ILE A 24 -3.97 -13.32 -1.43
N GLY A 25 -3.76 -14.39 -0.68
CA GLY A 25 -2.51 -15.14 -0.65
C GLY A 25 -2.22 -15.81 -2.00
N GLY A 26 -0.97 -16.27 -2.18
CA GLY A 26 -0.59 -17.03 -3.38
C GLY A 26 -1.32 -18.37 -3.51
N ASP A 27 -1.93 -18.85 -2.42
CA ASP A 27 -2.81 -20.00 -2.34
C ASP A 27 -4.28 -19.69 -2.70
N GLY A 28 -4.59 -18.42 -3.01
CA GLY A 28 -5.94 -17.96 -3.32
C GLY A 28 -6.82 -17.66 -2.10
N ILE A 29 -6.30 -17.81 -0.88
CA ILE A 29 -7.08 -17.55 0.34
C ILE A 29 -7.14 -16.05 0.63
N MET A 30 -8.35 -15.54 0.87
CA MET A 30 -8.59 -14.17 1.29
C MET A 30 -8.42 -14.01 2.80
N PHE A 31 -7.73 -12.97 3.24
CA PHE A 31 -7.68 -12.58 4.64
C PHE A 31 -7.80 -11.06 4.84
N TYR A 32 -8.38 -10.68 5.97
CA TYR A 32 -8.44 -9.29 6.42
C TYR A 32 -7.18 -8.96 7.20
N PHE A 33 -6.53 -7.86 6.83
CA PHE A 33 -5.34 -7.43 7.51
C PHE A 33 -5.68 -6.47 8.65
N HIS A 34 -5.39 -6.92 9.87
CA HIS A 34 -5.54 -6.14 11.10
C HIS A 34 -4.19 -5.64 11.60
N GLY A 35 -3.39 -5.05 10.71
CA GLY A 35 -2.10 -4.48 11.07
C GLY A 35 -2.21 -3.34 12.08
N LYS A 36 -1.13 -3.11 12.82
CA LYS A 36 -1.01 -1.96 13.70
C LYS A 36 -0.78 -0.69 12.87
N LYS A 37 -1.55 0.37 13.14
CA LYS A 37 -1.35 1.68 12.50
C LYS A 37 0.04 2.26 12.82
N GLY A 38 0.59 3.00 11.86
CA GLY A 38 1.89 3.68 11.96
C GLY A 38 3.08 2.73 11.96
N MET A 39 2.94 1.55 11.36
CA MET A 39 3.97 0.52 11.33
C MET A 39 4.21 0.00 9.91
N ASP A 40 5.42 -0.51 9.71
CA ASP A 40 5.84 -1.16 8.47
C ASP A 40 5.61 -2.67 8.53
N PHE A 41 5.19 -3.24 7.42
CA PHE A 41 5.00 -4.68 7.26
C PHE A 41 5.55 -5.15 5.92
N CYS A 42 6.16 -6.34 5.93
CA CYS A 42 6.59 -7.03 4.73
C CYS A 42 5.40 -7.84 4.17
N LEU A 43 4.98 -7.55 2.93
CA LEU A 43 3.90 -8.26 2.24
C LEU A 43 4.43 -9.46 1.44
N VAL A 44 5.61 -9.32 0.84
CA VAL A 44 6.29 -10.37 0.07
C VAL A 44 7.76 -10.34 0.45
N SER A 45 8.31 -11.50 0.78
CA SER A 45 9.72 -11.67 1.13
C SER A 45 10.30 -12.88 0.42
N ASP A 46 11.38 -12.66 -0.31
CA ASP A 46 12.25 -13.65 -0.93
C ASP A 46 13.70 -13.13 -0.92
N VAL A 47 14.67 -13.98 -1.20
CA VAL A 47 16.12 -13.70 -1.12
C VAL A 47 16.52 -12.41 -1.86
N LYS A 48 15.85 -12.08 -2.97
CA LYS A 48 16.15 -10.90 -3.78
C LYS A 48 14.95 -9.98 -3.97
N LEU A 49 13.82 -10.23 -3.34
CA LEU A 49 12.60 -9.44 -3.51
C LEU A 49 11.94 -9.19 -2.16
N HIS A 50 11.81 -7.93 -1.78
CA HIS A 50 10.98 -7.53 -0.66
C HIS A 50 9.98 -6.47 -1.09
N ILE A 51 8.72 -6.68 -0.77
CA ILE A 51 7.67 -5.66 -0.90
C ILE A 51 7.24 -5.30 0.51
N ASN A 52 7.58 -4.09 0.92
CA ASN A 52 7.28 -3.55 2.25
C ASN A 52 6.26 -2.43 2.12
N THR A 53 5.45 -2.24 3.16
CA THR A 53 4.39 -1.24 3.16
C THR A 53 4.27 -0.56 4.51
N HIS A 54 4.13 0.77 4.49
CA HIS A 54 3.82 1.58 5.67
C HIS A 54 2.31 1.79 5.77
N PHE A 55 1.70 1.35 6.87
CA PHE A 55 0.28 1.56 7.10
C PHE A 55 0.04 2.71 8.07
N ILE A 56 -0.91 3.57 7.75
CA ILE A 56 -1.41 4.63 8.62
C ILE A 56 -2.83 4.34 9.09
N GLY A 57 -3.23 4.94 10.21
CA GLY A 57 -4.60 4.89 10.68
C GLY A 57 -5.43 6.04 10.10
N LYS A 58 -6.67 5.77 9.70
CA LYS A 58 -7.65 6.81 9.34
C LYS A 58 -8.95 6.56 10.07
N LYS A 59 -9.39 7.58 10.80
CA LYS A 59 -10.70 7.59 11.45
C LYS A 59 -11.78 7.94 10.44
N SER A 60 -12.84 7.15 10.40
CA SER A 60 -14.04 7.48 9.64
C SER A 60 -15.02 8.30 10.48
N LYS A 61 -15.70 9.27 9.86
CA LYS A 61 -16.82 10.00 10.50
C LYS A 61 -18.02 9.09 10.80
N LYS A 62 -18.12 7.96 10.10
CA LYS A 62 -19.20 6.97 10.26
C LYS A 62 -18.86 5.85 11.25
N GLY A 63 -17.75 5.98 11.99
CA GLY A 63 -17.25 4.95 12.90
C GLY A 63 -16.29 3.96 12.20
N GLY A 64 -15.42 3.33 13.00
CA GLY A 64 -14.36 2.43 12.55
C GLY A 64 -12.99 3.11 12.39
N ASP A 65 -11.97 2.45 12.96
CA ASP A 65 -10.56 2.74 12.71
C ASP A 65 -10.09 1.84 11.56
N PHE A 66 -9.68 2.45 10.45
CA PHE A 66 -9.18 1.72 9.29
C PHE A 66 -7.68 1.93 9.15
N THR A 67 -6.96 0.89 8.76
CA THR A 67 -5.60 1.03 8.24
C THR A 67 -5.66 1.40 6.76
N TRP A 68 -4.75 2.24 6.32
CA TRP A 68 -4.59 2.69 4.93
C TRP A 68 -3.12 2.53 4.57
N VAL A 69 -2.81 2.20 3.32
CA VAL A 69 -1.43 2.20 2.84
C VAL A 69 -1.00 3.63 2.59
N GLU A 70 0.08 4.07 3.23
CA GLU A 70 0.69 5.37 2.96
C GLU A 70 1.79 5.23 1.90
N SER A 71 2.65 4.22 2.03
CA SER A 71 3.74 3.97 1.11
C SER A 71 4.02 2.49 0.89
N ILE A 72 4.62 2.21 -0.26
CA ILE A 72 5.09 0.91 -0.70
C ILE A 72 6.55 1.07 -1.10
N SER A 73 7.39 0.15 -0.62
CA SER A 73 8.79 0.01 -1.05
C SER A 73 8.97 -1.36 -1.68
N VAL A 74 9.52 -1.40 -2.90
CA VAL A 74 9.91 -2.62 -3.58
C VAL A 74 11.43 -2.65 -3.67
N LEU A 75 12.04 -3.66 -3.06
CA LEU A 75 13.46 -3.93 -3.14
C LEU A 75 13.65 -5.14 -4.04
N PHE A 76 14.41 -5.01 -5.12
CA PHE A 76 14.70 -6.11 -6.03
C PHE A 76 16.17 -6.09 -6.49
N GLY A 77 16.97 -7.03 -5.98
CA GLY A 77 18.42 -7.01 -6.15
C GLY A 77 19.03 -5.69 -5.66
N PRO A 78 19.77 -4.93 -6.50
CA PRO A 78 20.35 -3.63 -6.12
C PRO A 78 19.39 -2.44 -6.31
N HIS A 79 18.15 -2.69 -6.74
CA HIS A 79 17.19 -1.66 -7.06
C HIS A 79 16.18 -1.48 -5.94
N GLN A 80 15.78 -0.24 -5.73
CA GLN A 80 14.71 0.13 -4.82
C GLN A 80 13.76 1.11 -5.51
N LEU A 81 12.48 0.81 -5.44
CA LEU A 81 11.39 1.70 -5.81
C LEU A 81 10.61 2.04 -4.55
N TYR A 82 10.44 3.33 -4.28
CA TYR A 82 9.55 3.85 -3.25
C TYR A 82 8.42 4.61 -3.90
N ILE A 83 7.18 4.35 -3.46
CA ILE A 83 6.00 5.12 -3.83
C ILE A 83 5.24 5.43 -2.54
N GLY A 84 4.96 6.71 -2.28
CA GLY A 84 4.23 7.16 -1.10
C GLY A 84 3.23 8.25 -1.40
N ALA A 85 2.19 8.35 -0.58
CA ALA A 85 1.26 9.46 -0.61
C ALA A 85 1.76 10.62 0.26
N LYS A 86 1.72 11.85 -0.26
CA LYS A 86 2.02 13.06 0.51
C LYS A 86 0.93 13.30 1.55
N LYS A 87 1.32 13.72 2.75
CA LYS A 87 0.40 14.19 3.78
C LYS A 87 -0.12 15.58 3.40
N VAL A 88 -1.38 15.63 2.97
CA VAL A 88 -2.06 16.87 2.55
C VAL A 88 -3.33 17.09 3.37
N ALA A 89 -3.69 18.35 3.60
CA ALA A 89 -4.92 18.70 4.33
C ALA A 89 -6.20 18.29 3.57
N LYS A 90 -6.18 18.43 2.24
CA LYS A 90 -7.25 18.01 1.34
C LYS A 90 -6.65 17.43 0.07
N TRP A 91 -7.08 16.23 -0.31
CA TRP A 91 -6.72 15.63 -1.60
C TRP A 91 -7.41 16.40 -2.73
N LYS A 92 -6.65 16.80 -3.74
CA LYS A 92 -7.16 17.43 -4.97
C LYS A 92 -6.55 16.69 -6.14
N ASP A 93 -7.39 16.20 -7.05
CA ASP A 93 -6.94 15.39 -8.18
C ASP A 93 -6.07 16.17 -9.17
N SER A 94 -6.18 17.50 -9.18
CA SER A 94 -5.35 18.40 -9.98
C SER A 94 -3.92 18.60 -9.42
N MET A 95 -3.58 18.01 -8.28
CA MET A 95 -2.30 18.19 -7.60
C MET A 95 -1.52 16.88 -7.56
N ASP A 96 -0.19 16.96 -7.72
CA ASP A 96 0.67 15.82 -7.44
C ASP A 96 0.77 15.55 -5.93
N ASN A 97 -0.03 14.60 -5.48
CA ASN A 97 -0.08 14.14 -4.09
C ASN A 97 0.76 12.88 -3.84
N MET A 98 1.64 12.51 -4.78
CA MET A 98 2.47 11.31 -4.69
C MET A 98 3.95 11.68 -4.61
N THR A 99 4.73 10.81 -3.98
CA THR A 99 6.19 10.86 -3.96
C THR A 99 6.70 9.54 -4.50
N SER A 100 7.55 9.58 -5.51
CA SER A 100 8.25 8.41 -6.05
C SER A 100 9.75 8.62 -6.01
N VAL A 101 10.49 7.60 -5.61
CA VAL A 101 11.95 7.59 -5.63
C VAL A 101 12.42 6.25 -6.19
N GLU A 102 13.31 6.30 -7.17
CA GLU A 102 13.96 5.12 -7.73
C GLU A 102 15.46 5.23 -7.45
N HIS A 103 16.02 4.20 -6.83
CA HIS A 103 17.45 4.08 -6.60
C HIS A 103 17.97 2.79 -7.23
N GLY A 104 18.87 2.91 -8.20
CA GLY A 104 19.74 1.82 -8.63
C GLY A 104 21.06 1.97 -7.89
N SER A 105 21.30 1.14 -6.87
CA SER A 105 22.57 1.04 -6.12
C SER A 105 23.22 2.37 -5.70
N PHE A 106 23.08 2.78 -4.43
CA PHE A 106 24.12 3.65 -3.85
C PHE A 106 25.39 2.81 -3.67
N PRO A 107 26.55 3.21 -4.24
CA PRO A 107 27.81 2.60 -3.84
C PRO A 107 28.05 2.90 -2.35
N LYS A 108 28.42 1.82 -1.63
CA LYS A 108 28.65 1.67 -0.18
C LYS A 108 28.66 2.93 0.68
#